data_AF-A0A1H6LJ24-F1
#
_entry.id   AF-A0A1H6LJ24-F1
#
_cell.length_a   1.000
_cell.length_b   1.000
_cell.length_c   1.000
_cell.angle_alpha   90.00
_cell.angle_beta   90.00
_cell.angle_gamma   90.00
#
_symmetry.space_group_name_H-M   'P 1'
#
loop_
_entity.id
_entity.type
_entity.pdbx_description
1 polymer ?
#
loop_
_entity_poly.entity_id
_entity_poly.type
_entity_poly.pdbx_seq_one_letter_code
_entity_poly.pdbx_strand_id
1 'polypeptide(L)'
;MNQGALQGLGFVAMLSVFGTGLAMMMNYKLLSISTPLFASTVTLLMPIVAIIWGILDGEKLTAVQTIGAIIILAGLIFLRSKAKS
;
A
#
# COMPACT_ATOMS: atom_id res chain seq x y z
N MET A 1 -12.11 -33.50 -1.60
CA MET A 1 -11.62 -32.10 -1.52
C MET A 1 -10.31 -32.03 -2.27
N ASN A 2 -10.18 -31.15 -3.26
CA ASN A 2 -8.96 -31.02 -4.05
C ASN A 2 -7.80 -30.59 -3.13
N GLN A 3 -6.74 -31.39 -3.05
CA GLN A 3 -5.62 -31.14 -2.13
C GLN A 3 -4.95 -29.78 -2.38
N GLY A 4 -4.93 -29.30 -3.63
CA GLY A 4 -4.45 -27.96 -3.98
C GLY A 4 -5.30 -26.81 -3.44
N ALA A 5 -6.60 -27.03 -3.21
CA ALA A 5 -7.47 -26.00 -2.64
C ALA A 5 -7.17 -25.75 -1.16
N LEU A 6 -6.87 -26.80 -0.40
CA LEU A 6 -6.51 -26.67 1.02
C LEU A 6 -5.15 -25.97 1.20
N GLN A 7 -4.19 -26.27 0.33
CA GLN A 7 -2.89 -25.59 0.30
C GLN A 7 -3.03 -24.11 -0.07
N GLY A 8 -3.84 -23.80 -1.09
CA GLY A 8 -4.14 -22.42 -1.48
C GLY A 8 -4.79 -21.60 -0.35
N LEU A 9 -5.75 -22.19 0.37
CA LEU A 9 -6.37 -21.56 1.54
C LEU A 9 -5.36 -21.29 2.66
N GLY A 10 -4.36 -22.18 2.84
CA GLY A 10 -3.27 -21.96 3.79
C GLY A 10 -2.42 -20.73 3.46
N PHE A 11 -2.05 -20.55 2.18
CA PHE A 11 -1.30 -19.37 1.74
C PHE A 11 -2.11 -18.07 1.88
N VAL A 12 -3.40 -18.09 1.51
CA VAL A 12 -4.29 -16.94 1.67
C VAL A 12 -4.49 -16.59 3.14
N ALA A 13 -4.66 -17.59 4.01
CA ALA A 13 -4.80 -17.38 5.45
C ALA A 13 -3.55 -16.70 6.02
N MET A 14 -2.35 -17.21 5.71
CA MET A 14 -1.10 -16.60 6.15
C MET A 14 -0.97 -15.15 5.65
N LEU A 15 -1.16 -14.92 4.35
CA LEU A 15 -1.09 -13.57 3.78
C LEU A 15 -2.11 -12.61 4.41
N SER A 16 -3.34 -13.08 4.67
CA SER A 16 -4.40 -12.25 5.25
C SER A 16 -4.11 -11.84 6.69
N VAL A 17 -3.54 -12.75 7.51
CA VAL A 17 -3.17 -12.46 8.90
C VAL A 17 -2.06 -11.41 8.94
N PHE A 18 -0.99 -11.61 8.17
CA PHE A 18 0.17 -10.73 8.21
C PHE A 18 -0.02 -9.43 7.41
N GLY A 19 -0.65 -9.51 6.24
CA GLY A 19 -0.84 -8.39 5.33
C GLY A 19 -2.00 -7.48 5.72
N THR A 20 -3.16 -8.04 6.06
CA THR A 20 -4.38 -7.25 6.35
C THR A 20 -4.67 -7.17 7.83
N GLY A 21 -4.64 -8.31 8.55
CA GLY A 21 -4.98 -8.39 9.97
C GLY A 21 -4.06 -7.54 10.84
N LEU A 22 -2.73 -7.74 10.73
CA LEU A 22 -1.74 -6.93 11.45
C LEU A 22 -1.74 -5.47 11.01
N ALA A 23 -1.81 -5.19 9.71
CA ALA A 23 -1.85 -3.81 9.20
C ALA A 23 -3.08 -3.05 9.73
N MET A 24 -4.26 -3.69 9.74
CA MET A 24 -5.47 -3.09 10.31
C MET A 24 -5.35 -2.90 11.82
N MET A 25 -4.81 -3.88 12.56
CA MET A 25 -4.59 -3.73 14.00
C MET A 25 -3.68 -2.54 14.30
N MET A 26 -2.59 -2.39 13.55
CA MET A 26 -1.69 -1.25 13.66
C MET A 26 -2.39 0.06 13.26
N ASN A 27 -3.21 0.06 12.22
CA ASN A 27 -3.97 1.23 11.77
C ASN A 27 -5.00 1.66 12.83
N TYR A 28 -5.75 0.73 13.42
CA TYR A 28 -6.66 1.02 14.54
C TYR A 28 -5.92 1.56 15.76
N LYS A 29 -4.76 0.97 16.09
CA LYS A 29 -3.92 1.47 17.17
C LYS A 29 -3.42 2.89 16.87
N LEU A 30 -3.00 3.17 15.64
CA LEU A 30 -2.62 4.50 15.19
C LEU A 30 -3.78 5.49 15.29
N LEU A 31 -4.97 5.15 14.79
CA LEU A 31 -6.16 5.99 14.89
C LEU A 31 -6.54 6.29 16.35
N SER A 32 -6.30 5.35 17.27
CA SER A 32 -6.57 5.55 18.69
C SER A 32 -5.59 6.52 19.39
N ILE A 33 -4.38 6.68 18.85
CA ILE A 33 -3.31 7.50 19.46
C ILE A 33 -2.90 8.73 18.62
N SER A 34 -3.34 8.83 17.36
CA SER A 34 -2.87 9.83 16.40
C SER A 34 -4.01 10.55 15.70
N THR A 35 -3.74 11.78 15.27
CA THR A 35 -4.65 12.59 14.47
C THR A 35 -4.81 12.02 13.05
N PRO A 36 -5.90 12.34 12.33
CA PRO A 36 -6.14 11.90 10.94
C PRO A 36 -4.96 12.13 9.98
N LEU A 37 -4.06 13.05 10.32
CA LEU A 37 -2.84 13.37 9.58
C LEU A 37 -1.85 12.19 9.49
N PHE A 38 -1.77 11.33 10.51
CA PHE A 38 -0.88 10.17 10.49
C PHE A 38 -1.42 9.01 9.64
N ALA A 39 -2.73 8.74 9.72
CA ALA A 39 -3.42 7.80 8.84
C ALA A 39 -3.36 8.24 7.37
N SER A 40 -3.39 9.56 7.13
CA SER A 40 -3.14 10.12 5.80
C SER A 40 -1.70 9.86 5.36
N THR A 41 -0.72 10.05 6.24
CA THR A 41 0.70 9.81 5.93
C THR A 41 0.97 8.38 5.43
N VAL A 42 0.40 7.34 6.06
CA VAL A 42 0.60 5.96 5.59
C VAL A 42 0.02 5.73 4.19
N THR A 43 -1.14 6.32 3.89
CA THR A 43 -1.76 6.24 2.57
C THR A 43 -0.94 7.00 1.53
N LEU A 44 -0.39 8.17 1.89
CA LEU A 44 0.47 8.98 1.04
C LEU A 44 1.84 8.33 0.79
N LEU A 45 2.31 7.47 1.70
CA LEU A 45 3.53 6.67 1.55
C LEU A 45 3.32 5.43 0.67
N MET A 46 2.09 4.93 0.53
CA MET A 46 1.78 3.70 -0.22
C MET A 46 2.31 3.72 -1.68
N PRO A 47 2.15 4.80 -2.47
CA PRO A 47 2.70 4.86 -3.83
C PRO A 47 4.24 4.82 -3.84
N ILE A 48 4.88 5.45 -2.85
CA ILE A 48 6.34 5.48 -2.74
C ILE A 48 6.88 4.08 -2.43
N VAL A 49 6.26 3.39 -1.46
CA VAL A 49 6.62 2.01 -1.10
C VAL A 49 6.39 1.06 -2.29
N ALA A 50 5.30 1.23 -3.04
CA ALA A 50 5.01 0.44 -4.23
C ALA A 50 6.08 0.59 -5.33
N ILE A 51 6.55 1.81 -5.58
CA ILE A 51 7.63 2.07 -6.55
C ILE A 51 8.95 1.42 -6.09
N ILE A 52 9.29 1.54 -4.80
CA ILE A 52 10.51 0.92 -4.24
C ILE A 52 10.46 -0.60 -4.41
N TRP A 53 9.33 -1.24 -4.08
CA TRP A 53 9.15 -2.68 -4.28
C TRP A 53 9.20 -3.09 -5.75
N GLY A 54 8.59 -2.32 -6.65
CA GLY A 54 8.66 -2.58 -8.09
C GLY A 54 10.09 -2.49 -8.65
N ILE A 55 10.91 -1.57 -8.13
CA ILE A 55 12.34 -1.48 -8.50
C ILE A 55 13.12 -2.68 -7.92
N LEU A 56 12.85 -3.06 -6.66
CA LEU A 56 13.51 -4.18 -5.98
C LEU A 56 13.22 -5.54 -6.64
N ASP A 57 12.00 -5.74 -7.15
CA ASP A 57 11.60 -6.95 -7.87
C ASP A 57 12.24 -7.05 -9.27
N GLY A 58 12.95 -6.00 -9.70
CA GLY A 58 13.66 -5.97 -10.98
C GLY A 58 12.74 -5.88 -12.20
N GLU A 59 11.47 -5.53 -12.01
CA GLU A 59 10.51 -5.37 -13.10
C GLU A 59 10.98 -4.24 -14.03
N LYS A 60 10.98 -4.51 -15.33
CA LYS A 60 11.17 -3.47 -16.35
C LYS A 60 9.92 -2.60 -16.37
N LEU A 61 9.93 -1.55 -15.56
CA LEU A 61 8.88 -0.53 -15.52
C LEU A 61 8.59 -0.08 -16.96
N THR A 62 7.47 -0.56 -17.50
CA THR A 62 7.10 -0.29 -18.89
C THR A 62 6.70 1.18 -18.99
N ALA A 63 6.84 1.82 -20.16
CA ALA A 63 6.51 3.24 -20.34
C ALA A 63 5.15 3.65 -19.74
N VAL A 64 4.14 2.76 -19.81
CA VAL A 64 2.81 2.95 -19.22
C VAL A 64 2.83 2.97 -17.68
N GLN A 65 3.59 2.08 -17.03
CA GLN A 65 3.75 2.07 -15.57
C GLN A 65 4.48 3.32 -15.09
N THR A 66 5.50 3.78 -15.84
CA THR A 66 6.23 5.01 -15.52
C THR A 66 5.33 6.24 -15.61
N ILE A 67 4.52 6.34 -16.66
CA ILE A 67 3.53 7.42 -16.81
C ILE A 67 2.48 7.35 -15.69
N GLY A 68 1.97 6.15 -15.38
CA GLY A 68 1.03 5.94 -14.27
C GLY A 68 1.63 6.35 -12.91
N ALA A 69 2.88 5.99 -12.64
CA ALA A 69 3.59 6.39 -11.44
C ALA A 69 3.75 7.92 -11.35
N ILE A 70 4.10 8.58 -12.47
CA ILE A 70 4.18 10.05 -12.54
C ILE A 70 2.82 10.69 -12.25
N ILE A 71 1.72 10.17 -12.81
CA ILE A 71 0.37 10.69 -12.58
C ILE A 71 -0.03 10.55 -11.10
N ILE A 72 0.24 9.39 -10.48
CA ILE A 72 -0.07 9.15 -9.07
C ILE A 72 0.77 10.09 -8.17
N LEU A 73 2.06 10.24 -8.44
CA LEU A 73 2.93 11.16 -7.70
C LEU A 73 2.54 12.63 -7.90
N ALA A 74 2.15 13.02 -9.11
CA ALA A 74 1.65 14.37 -9.38
C ALA A 74 0.33 14.64 -8.62
N GLY A 75 -0.60 13.69 -8.63
CA GLY A 75 -1.83 13.74 -7.84
C GLY A 75 -1.57 13.85 -6.34
N LEU A 76 -0.59 13.09 -5.83
CA LEU A 76 -0.14 13.14 -4.44
C LEU A 76 0.36 14.53 -4.04
N ILE A 77 1.23 15.13 -4.85
CA ILE A 77 1.79 16.46 -4.62
C ILE A 77 0.69 17.52 -4.65
N PHE A 78 -0.26 17.41 -5.60
CA PHE A 78 -1.38 18.33 -5.72
C PHE A 78 -2.35 18.25 -4.53
N LEU A 79 -2.66 17.04 -4.05
CA LEU A 79 -3.51 16.84 -2.88
C LEU A 79 -2.85 17.39 -1.61
N ARG A 80 -1.53 17.20 -1.48
CA ARG A 80 -0.74 17.72 -0.37
C ARG A 80 -0.63 19.25 -0.40
N SER A 81 -0.58 19.89 -1.58
CA SER A 81 -0.48 21.35 -1.66
C SER A 81 -1.79 22.06 -1.28
N LYS A 82 -2.96 21.41 -1.45
CA LYS A 82 -4.26 21.90 -0.98
C LYS A 82 -4.55 21.69 0.51
N ALA A 83 -3.56 21.26 1.31
CA ALA A 83 -3.69 21.21 2.76
C ALA A 83 -3.49 22.59 3.45
N LYS A 84 -3.36 23.68 2.68
CA LYS A 84 -3.33 25.04 3.25
C LYS A 84 -3.85 26.08 2.26
N SER A 85 -5.16 26.34 2.31
CA SER A 85 -5.70 27.70 2.20
C SER A 85 -6.99 27.79 2.98
#